data_AF-A0A959LIA9-F1
#
_entry.id   AF-A0A959LIA9-F1
#
_cell.length_a   1.000
_cell.length_b   1.000
_cell.length_c   1.000
_cell.angle_alpha   90.00
_cell.angle_beta   90.00
_cell.angle_gamma   90.00
#
_symmetry.space_group_name_H-M   'P 1'
#
loop_
_entity.id
_entity.type
_entity.pdbx_description
1 polymer ?
#
loop_
_entity_poly.entity_id
_entity_poly.type
_entity_poly.pdbx_seq_one_letter_code
_entity_poly.pdbx_strand_id
1 'polypeptide(L)'
;MQSFSFERMVKYEIGKFNYGYNIFSPKLEVQEVLKAIDKKEILRLNYLDKCKVIWLLIVLYGGRASGSFIIEDKVTRHNFRFRFDKVFLFDALSNSFWELKKSCNFT
;
A
#
# COMPACT_ATOMS: atom_id res chain seq x y z
N MET A 1 -16.62 -14.83 -16.48
CA MET A 1 -16.55 -13.43 -16.00
C MET A 1 -15.49 -13.35 -14.92
N GLN A 2 -14.43 -12.54 -15.11
CA GLN A 2 -13.51 -12.21 -14.03
C GLN A 2 -14.18 -11.15 -13.16
N SER A 3 -14.58 -11.51 -11.95
CA SER A 3 -15.10 -10.55 -10.96
C SER A 3 -13.93 -9.92 -10.22
N PHE A 4 -13.80 -8.60 -10.31
CA PHE A 4 -12.83 -7.84 -9.53
C PHE A 4 -13.54 -7.18 -8.34
N SER A 5 -12.94 -7.27 -7.16
CA SER A 5 -13.39 -6.57 -5.95
C SER A 5 -12.30 -5.58 -5.56
N PHE A 6 -12.65 -4.30 -5.44
CA PHE A 6 -11.73 -3.23 -5.04
C PHE A 6 -12.08 -2.74 -3.63
N GLU A 7 -11.09 -2.63 -2.75
CA GLU A 7 -11.25 -2.09 -1.40
C GLU A 7 -10.14 -1.06 -1.10
N ARG A 8 -10.49 0.10 -0.53
CA ARG A 8 -9.57 1.24 -0.24
C ARG A 8 -9.15 1.24 1.23
N MET A 9 -7.84 1.27 1.53
CA MET A 9 -7.38 0.75 2.85
C MET A 9 -6.40 1.59 3.70
N VAL A 10 -5.69 2.59 3.19
CA VAL A 10 -4.75 3.38 4.03
C VAL A 10 -5.16 4.85 4.10
N LYS A 11 -5.53 5.29 5.31
CA LYS A 11 -5.84 6.68 5.65
C LYS A 11 -4.85 7.12 6.73
N TYR A 12 -3.99 8.08 6.44
CA TYR A 12 -3.03 8.64 7.40
C TYR A 12 -3.58 9.97 7.95
N GLU A 13 -3.73 10.09 9.27
CA GLU A 13 -4.32 11.28 9.92
C GLU A 13 -3.33 12.08 10.78
N ILE A 14 -2.13 11.57 11.08
CA ILE A 14 -1.20 12.22 12.01
C ILE A 14 0.06 12.67 11.28
N GLY A 15 0.13 13.97 10.99
CA GLY A 15 1.32 14.65 10.51
C GLY A 15 1.83 15.64 11.55
N LYS A 16 3.10 15.57 11.92
CA LYS A 16 3.74 16.63 12.72
C LYS A 16 3.91 17.86 11.81
N PHE A 17 3.26 18.95 12.17
CA PHE A 17 3.36 20.25 11.49
C PHE A 17 4.75 20.85 11.72
N ASN A 18 5.50 21.10 10.65
CA ASN A 18 6.63 22.04 10.66
C ASN A 18 6.35 23.11 9.62
N TYR A 19 6.19 24.36 10.10
CA TYR A 19 5.93 25.53 9.29
C TYR A 19 7.19 25.91 8.50
N GLY A 20 7.14 25.85 7.18
CA GLY A 20 8.24 26.32 6.33
C GLY A 20 8.01 26.23 4.83
N TYR A 21 7.42 25.14 4.32
CA TYR A 21 7.16 24.95 2.88
C TYR A 21 5.90 24.08 2.68
N ASN A 22 4.87 24.62 2.02
CA ASN A 22 3.48 24.13 2.05
C ASN A 22 3.20 22.93 1.11
N ILE A 23 3.97 21.85 1.23
CA ILE A 23 3.55 20.52 0.75
C ILE A 23 3.95 19.50 1.84
N PHE A 24 3.00 19.08 2.67
CA PHE A 24 3.22 18.03 3.66
C PHE A 24 3.27 16.69 2.92
N SER A 25 4.46 16.18 2.63
CA SER A 25 4.62 14.86 2.05
C SER A 25 5.16 13.88 3.10
N PRO A 26 4.30 13.09 3.78
CA PRO A 26 4.76 12.13 4.76
C PRO A 26 5.64 11.08 4.07
N LYS A 27 6.74 10.72 4.73
CA LYS A 27 7.58 9.60 4.29
C LYS A 27 6.82 8.30 4.54
N LEU A 28 6.67 7.50 3.49
CA LEU A 28 6.12 6.16 3.64
C LEU A 28 7.19 5.24 4.21
N GLU A 29 6.94 4.66 5.37
CA GLU A 29 7.85 3.69 5.99
C GLU A 29 7.47 2.26 5.65
N VAL A 30 8.48 1.39 5.48
CA VAL A 30 8.30 -0.04 5.15
C VAL A 30 7.37 -0.74 6.16
N GLN A 31 7.50 -0.39 7.44
CA GLN A 31 6.69 -0.98 8.51
C GLN A 31 5.19 -0.67 8.36
N GLU A 32 4.84 0.49 7.84
CA GLU A 32 3.44 0.86 7.60
C GLU A 32 2.84 0.07 6.44
N VAL A 33 3.64 -0.18 5.40
CA VAL A 33 3.26 -1.05 4.29
C VAL A 33 3.08 -2.50 4.77
N LEU A 34 3.99 -3.01 5.60
CA LEU A 34 3.87 -4.35 6.21
C LEU A 34 2.59 -4.49 7.03
N LYS A 35 2.30 -3.53 7.93
CA LYS A 35 1.04 -3.54 8.71
C LYS A 35 -0.19 -3.56 7.81
N ALA A 36 -0.18 -2.81 6.70
CA ALA A 36 -1.29 -2.78 5.76
C ALA A 36 -1.48 -4.13 5.04
N ILE A 37 -0.38 -4.79 4.67
CA ILE A 37 -0.37 -6.13 4.09
C ILE A 37 -0.92 -7.16 5.09
N ASP A 38 -0.35 -7.21 6.30
CA ASP A 38 -0.70 -8.20 7.34
C ASP A 38 -2.18 -8.12 7.72
N LYS A 39 -2.70 -6.89 7.86
CA LYS A 39 -4.13 -6.66 8.14
C LYS A 39 -5.04 -7.31 7.08
N LYS A 40 -4.58 -7.42 5.84
CA LYS A 40 -5.36 -7.98 4.73
C LYS A 40 -5.09 -9.45 4.47
N GLU A 41 -3.94 -9.98 4.88
CA GLU A 41 -3.68 -11.41 4.82
C GLU A 41 -4.73 -12.24 5.58
N ILE A 42 -5.23 -11.70 6.71
CA ILE A 42 -6.29 -12.34 7.52
C ILE A 42 -7.56 -12.57 6.69
N LEU A 43 -7.87 -11.69 5.74
CA LEU A 43 -9.05 -11.78 4.89
C LEU A 43 -8.80 -12.61 3.62
N ARG A 44 -7.56 -12.99 3.33
CA ARG A 44 -7.17 -13.65 2.07
C ARG A 44 -7.94 -14.94 1.83
N LEU A 45 -8.13 -15.75 2.87
CA LEU A 45 -8.84 -17.03 2.75
C LEU A 45 -10.27 -16.83 2.24
N ASN A 46 -10.98 -15.81 2.74
CA ASN A 46 -12.34 -15.49 2.31
C ASN A 46 -12.42 -15.07 0.83
N TYR A 47 -11.34 -14.52 0.26
CA TYR A 47 -11.29 -14.16 -1.15
C TYR A 47 -10.97 -15.38 -2.03
N LEU A 48 -10.18 -16.35 -1.56
CA LEU A 48 -9.83 -17.55 -2.33
C LEU A 48 -11.05 -18.39 -2.71
N ASP A 49 -12.11 -18.36 -1.88
CA ASP A 49 -13.38 -19.02 -2.18
C ASP A 49 -14.08 -18.42 -3.41
N LYS A 50 -13.74 -17.18 -3.77
CA LYS A 50 -14.39 -16.39 -4.83
C LYS A 50 -13.49 -16.15 -6.03
N CYS A 51 -12.17 -16.24 -5.87
CA CYS A 51 -11.23 -15.93 -6.94
C CYS A 51 -9.94 -16.75 -6.84
N LYS A 52 -9.36 -17.08 -8.01
CA LYS A 52 -8.12 -17.85 -8.13
C LYS A 52 -6.86 -17.02 -7.95
N VAL A 53 -6.98 -15.71 -8.16
CA VAL A 53 -5.88 -14.74 -8.15
C VAL A 53 -6.34 -13.54 -7.34
N ILE A 54 -5.52 -13.12 -6.38
CA ILE A 54 -5.81 -12.02 -5.46
C ILE A 54 -4.69 -10.99 -5.55
N TRP A 55 -5.05 -9.80 -6.00
CA TRP A 55 -4.16 -8.64 -5.99
C TRP A 55 -4.55 -7.70 -4.86
N LEU A 56 -3.55 -7.16 -4.17
CA LEU A 56 -3.75 -6.16 -3.14
C LEU A 56 -3.35 -4.77 -3.68
N LEU A 57 -4.27 -3.81 -3.61
CA LEU A 57 -3.98 -2.42 -3.92
C LEU A 57 -3.99 -1.59 -2.64
N ILE A 58 -2.83 -1.05 -2.27
CA ILE A 58 -2.66 -0.16 -1.12
C ILE A 58 -2.73 1.27 -1.63
N VAL A 59 -3.88 1.91 -1.42
CA VAL A 59 -4.10 3.30 -1.81
C VAL A 59 -3.56 4.22 -0.72
N LEU A 60 -2.55 5.01 -1.07
CA LEU A 60 -1.98 6.06 -0.25
C LEU A 60 -2.81 7.33 -0.41
N TYR A 61 -3.29 7.86 0.71
CA TYR A 61 -4.08 9.09 0.73
C TYR A 61 -3.64 10.01 1.88
N GLY A 62 -3.03 11.13 1.53
CA GLY A 62 -2.59 12.17 2.47
C GLY A 62 -3.74 13.09 2.84
N GLY A 63 -4.66 12.63 3.69
CA GLY A 63 -5.62 13.47 4.43
C GLY A 63 -6.33 14.62 3.69
N ARG A 64 -6.70 15.67 4.45
CA ARG A 64 -7.41 16.88 3.97
C ARG A 64 -6.49 17.94 3.35
N ALA A 65 -5.18 17.78 3.52
CA ALA A 65 -4.18 18.67 2.96
C ALA A 65 -3.39 17.87 1.92
N SER A 66 -3.53 18.27 0.66
CA SER A 66 -2.90 17.77 -0.57
C SER A 66 -1.41 17.45 -0.41
N GLY A 67 -1.11 16.27 0.15
CA GLY A 67 0.23 15.79 0.40
C GLY A 67 0.50 14.47 -0.29
N SER A 68 1.27 14.49 -1.38
CA SER A 68 1.79 13.25 -2.00
C SER A 68 2.71 12.53 -1.01
N PHE A 69 2.86 11.21 -1.11
CA PHE A 69 3.81 10.49 -0.26
C PHE A 69 5.22 10.59 -0.85
N ILE A 70 6.23 10.78 -0.01
CA ILE A 70 7.61 10.51 -0.42
C ILE A 70 7.81 9.00 -0.34
N ILE A 71 7.80 8.35 -1.49
CA ILE A 71 8.09 6.92 -1.62
C ILE A 71 9.58 6.77 -1.94
N GLU A 72 10.35 6.47 -0.90
CA GLU A 72 11.79 6.24 -1.05
C GLU A 72 12.05 4.88 -1.72
N ASP A 73 13.18 4.78 -2.44
CA ASP A 73 13.65 3.53 -3.07
C ASP A 73 13.68 2.35 -2.09
N LYS A 74 13.94 2.61 -0.81
CA LYS A 74 13.93 1.60 0.24
C LYS A 74 12.58 0.87 0.33
N VAL A 75 11.46 1.54 0.03
CA VAL A 75 10.12 0.95 0.07
C VAL A 75 9.88 0.13 -1.19
N THR A 76 10.09 0.70 -2.38
CA THR A 76 9.82 0.00 -3.65
C THR A 76 10.75 -1.18 -3.88
N ARG A 77 11.98 -1.14 -3.33
CA ARG A 77 12.96 -2.23 -3.44
C ARG A 77 12.93 -3.20 -2.26
N HIS A 78 12.16 -2.93 -1.21
CA HIS A 78 12.05 -3.85 -0.08
C HIS A 78 11.40 -5.17 -0.51
N ASN A 79 11.95 -6.29 -0.03
CA ASN A 79 11.38 -7.61 -0.27
C ASN A 79 10.30 -7.89 0.79
N PHE A 80 9.06 -7.57 0.47
CA PHE A 80 7.93 -7.82 1.36
C PHE A 80 7.56 -9.31 1.37
N ARG A 81 7.17 -9.82 2.53
CA ARG A 81 6.57 -11.15 2.65
C ARG A 81 5.06 -11.01 2.58
N PHE A 82 4.45 -11.59 1.56
CA PHE A 82 2.99 -11.62 1.43
C PHE A 82 2.52 -12.81 0.59
N ARG A 83 1.30 -13.28 0.83
CA ARG A 83 0.67 -14.41 0.14
C ARG A 83 -0.21 -13.99 -1.03
N PHE A 84 -0.41 -12.69 -1.26
CA PHE A 84 -1.08 -12.19 -2.47
C PHE A 84 -0.27 -12.53 -3.73
N ASP A 85 -0.94 -12.64 -4.87
CA ASP A 85 -0.26 -12.86 -6.16
C ASP A 85 0.56 -11.63 -6.52
N LYS A 86 -0.02 -10.44 -6.31
CA LYS A 86 0.63 -9.14 -6.50
C LYS A 86 0.18 -8.14 -5.46
N VAL A 87 1.06 -7.20 -5.12
CA VAL A 87 0.75 -6.05 -4.25
C VAL A 87 1.22 -4.78 -4.93
N PHE A 88 0.36 -3.76 -4.96
CA PHE A 88 0.64 -2.45 -5.55
C PHE A 88 0.48 -1.36 -4.50
N LEU A 89 1.39 -0.39 -4.50
CA LEU A 89 1.17 0.92 -3.90
C LEU A 89 0.58 1.84 -4.96
N PHE A 90 -0.44 2.62 -4.61
CA PHE A 90 -1.01 3.64 -5.48
C PHE A 90 -1.11 4.96 -4.72
N ASP A 91 -0.40 5.99 -5.19
CA ASP A 91 -0.53 7.35 -4.68
C ASP A 91 -1.60 8.08 -5.49
N ALA A 92 -2.72 8.36 -4.84
CA ALA A 92 -3.88 8.98 -5.48
C ALA A 92 -3.61 10.43 -5.92
N LEU A 93 -2.66 11.13 -5.30
CA LEU A 93 -2.37 12.54 -5.63
C LEU A 93 -1.43 12.66 -6.83
N SER A 94 -0.36 11.86 -6.85
CA SER A 94 0.56 11.82 -7.99
C SER A 94 0.09 10.91 -9.12
N ASN A 95 -1.06 10.25 -8.95
CA ASN A 95 -1.62 9.26 -9.88
C ASN A 95 -0.59 8.21 -10.35
N SER A 96 0.29 7.82 -9.43
CA SER A 96 1.42 6.93 -9.69
C SER A 96 1.24 5.63 -8.93
N PHE A 97 1.76 4.54 -9.48
CA PHE A 97 1.69 3.22 -8.85
C PHE A 97 3.03 2.48 -8.92
N TRP A 98 3.23 1.59 -7.96
CA TRP A 98 4.45 0.78 -7.85
C TRP A 98 4.07 -0.65 -7.46
N GLU A 99 4.51 -1.64 -8.25
CA GLU A 99 4.43 -3.06 -7.84
C GLU A 99 5.50 -3.34 -6.78
N LEU A 100 5.08 -3.89 -5.64
CA LEU A 100 6.00 -4.22 -4.56
C LEU A 100 6.72 -5.54 -4.83
N LYS A 101 8.01 -5.59 -4.51
CA LYS A 101 8.79 -6.82 -4.62
C LYS A 101 8.36 -7.84 -3.58
N LYS A 102 8.09 -9.05 -4.06
CA LYS A 102 7.77 -10.22 -3.24
C LYS A 102 9.05 -10.95 -2.86
N SER A 103 9.21 -11.26 -1.58
CA SER A 103 10.28 -12.16 -1.12
C SER A 103 10.02 -13.57 -1.66
N CYS A 104 11.04 -14.17 -2.29
CA CYS A 104 10.93 -15.51 -2.88
C CYS A 104 11.02 -16.66 -1.86
N ASN A 105 11.26 -16.36 -0.58
CA ASN A 105 11.43 -17.38 0.46
C ASN A 105 10.08 -17.76 1.08
N PHE A 106 9.36 -18.68 0.42
CA PHE A 106 8.23 -19.39 1.02
C PHE A 106 8.73 -20.77 1.47
N THR A 107 9.09 -20.88 2.74
CA THR A 107 9.08 -22.16 3.47
C THR A 107 7.75 -22.36 4.17
#